data_AF-A0A976L334-F1
#
_entry.id   AF-A0A976L334-F1
#
_cell.length_a   1.000
_cell.length_b   1.000
_cell.length_c   1.000
_cell.angle_alpha   90.00
_cell.angle_beta   90.00
_cell.angle_gamma   90.00
#
_symmetry.space_group_name_H-M   'P 1'
#
loop_
_entity.id
_entity.type
_entity.pdbx_description
1 polymer ?
#
loop_
_entity_poly.entity_id
_entity_poly.type
_entity_poly.pdbx_seq_one_letter_code
_entity_poly.pdbx_strand_id
1 'polypeptide(L)'
;MKNKSKYLFIALSAITAGLLIAVGVMAFTGPGANQPPAGSPTSSLGGVPSGAVMFFNLANCPSGWTEYTAARGRTVVGTPSGGTNTGTTGTALTDLANRTITDVPAHSHSVNPPATATDSQGAHTHSGGAAGGMDTSGSGSAPTVVTTTGSAGAHTHTVDIAAFNSASTGVASVDVTMPYIQLRACSKD
;
A
#
# COMPACT_ATOMS: atom_id res chain seq x y z
N MET A 1 10.32 -56.40 20.38
CA MET A 1 9.74 -56.88 19.10
C MET A 1 10.31 -56.00 18.00
N LYS A 2 11.03 -56.62 17.06
CA LYS A 2 11.72 -55.97 15.94
C LYS A 2 10.69 -55.68 14.84
N ASN A 3 10.77 -54.55 14.16
CA ASN A 3 10.44 -54.48 12.73
C ASN A 3 11.20 -53.34 12.06
N LYS A 4 12.24 -53.73 11.33
CA LYS A 4 12.95 -52.91 10.34
C LYS A 4 12.27 -53.20 9.00
N SER A 5 11.65 -52.23 8.36
CA SER A 5 11.31 -52.32 6.92
C SER A 5 12.31 -51.50 6.13
N LYS A 6 13.21 -52.23 5.47
CA LYS A 6 14.06 -51.79 4.39
C LYS A 6 13.21 -51.80 3.12
N TYR A 7 13.13 -50.69 2.40
CA TYR A 7 12.72 -50.72 0.99
C TYR A 7 13.93 -50.35 0.13
N LEU A 8 14.20 -51.29 -0.77
CA LEU A 8 15.27 -51.46 -1.72
C LEU A 8 14.62 -51.42 -3.11
N PHE A 9 15.41 -51.14 -4.15
CA PHE A 9 15.07 -51.16 -5.59
C PHE A 9 14.41 -49.85 -6.09
N ILE A 10 14.77 -49.22 -7.22
CA ILE A 10 15.35 -49.70 -8.49
C ILE A 10 16.26 -48.59 -9.06
N ALA A 11 17.47 -48.96 -9.51
CA ALA A 11 18.27 -48.13 -10.40
C ALA A 11 17.66 -48.17 -11.81
N LEU A 12 17.28 -47.02 -12.36
CA LEU A 12 16.86 -46.92 -13.76
C LEU A 12 18.05 -46.53 -14.63
N SER A 13 18.27 -47.37 -15.63
CA SER A 13 19.37 -47.43 -16.57
C SER A 13 19.46 -46.25 -17.53
N ALA A 14 20.68 -46.02 -18.00
CA ALA A 14 21.08 -45.12 -19.06
C ALA A 14 20.18 -45.18 -20.31
N ILE A 15 19.91 -44.01 -20.89
CA ILE A 15 19.51 -43.85 -22.29
C ILE A 15 20.67 -43.22 -23.05
N THR A 16 20.96 -43.91 -24.13
CA THR A 16 22.05 -43.87 -25.08
C THR A 16 21.98 -42.67 -26.02
N ALA A 17 23.17 -42.23 -26.44
CA ALA A 17 23.52 -41.79 -27.80
C ALA A 17 22.71 -40.66 -28.48
N GLY A 18 23.39 -39.51 -28.60
CA GLY A 18 23.90 -39.08 -29.91
C GLY A 18 22.91 -38.54 -30.92
N LEU A 19 22.83 -37.21 -31.01
CA LEU A 19 22.66 -36.53 -32.30
C LEU A 19 23.44 -35.20 -32.28
N LEU A 20 24.71 -35.27 -32.70
CA LEU A 20 25.50 -34.11 -33.08
C LEU A 20 25.02 -33.68 -34.48
N ILE A 21 24.15 -32.67 -34.55
CA ILE A 21 23.92 -31.95 -35.81
C ILE A 21 25.01 -30.89 -35.90
N ALA A 22 26.11 -31.24 -36.56
CA ALA A 22 27.06 -30.25 -37.03
C ALA A 22 26.37 -29.43 -38.13
N VAL A 23 25.81 -28.28 -37.76
CA VAL A 23 25.43 -27.27 -38.74
C VAL A 23 26.74 -26.70 -39.28
N GLY A 24 27.11 -27.14 -40.47
CA GLY A 24 28.23 -26.59 -41.23
C GLY A 24 28.04 -25.09 -41.41
N VAL A 25 28.89 -24.31 -40.78
CA VAL A 25 29.07 -22.89 -41.10
C VAL A 25 29.66 -22.84 -42.50
N MET A 26 28.85 -22.44 -43.49
CA MET A 26 29.37 -22.06 -44.79
C MET A 26 30.22 -20.80 -44.63
N ALA A 27 31.54 -20.98 -44.66
CA ALA A 27 32.49 -19.88 -44.78
C ALA A 27 32.35 -19.28 -46.19
N PHE A 28 31.78 -18.07 -46.28
CA PHE A 28 31.92 -17.23 -47.47
C PHE A 28 33.37 -16.73 -47.55
N THR A 29 34.24 -17.43 -48.26
CA THR A 29 35.55 -16.92 -48.66
C THR A 29 35.40 -16.15 -49.97
N GLY A 30 34.99 -14.88 -49.88
CA GLY A 30 35.13 -13.94 -50.99
C GLY A 30 36.53 -13.31 -50.95
N PRO A 31 37.27 -13.24 -52.08
CA PRO A 31 38.55 -12.56 -52.12
C PRO A 31 38.33 -11.05 -52.29
N GLY A 32 39.02 -10.24 -51.48
CA GLY A 32 39.24 -8.84 -51.82
C GLY A 32 38.32 -7.83 -51.15
N ALA A 33 38.39 -7.74 -49.82
CA ALA A 33 38.36 -6.45 -49.16
C ALA A 33 39.30 -6.53 -47.96
N ASN A 34 40.31 -5.65 -47.94
CA ASN A 34 41.10 -5.36 -46.74
C ASN A 34 40.17 -4.73 -45.71
N GLN A 35 39.37 -5.55 -45.03
CA GLN A 35 38.75 -5.15 -43.79
C GLN A 35 39.85 -5.28 -42.73
N PRO A 36 40.33 -4.17 -42.12
CA PRO A 36 41.12 -4.30 -40.90
C PRO A 36 40.33 -5.22 -39.97
N PRO A 37 40.96 -6.17 -39.26
CA PRO A 37 40.24 -7.05 -38.36
C PRO A 37 39.34 -6.15 -37.53
N ALA A 38 38.03 -6.38 -37.63
CA ALA A 38 37.09 -5.77 -36.73
C ALA A 38 37.51 -6.28 -35.36
N GLY A 39 38.43 -5.56 -34.73
CA GLY A 39 38.50 -5.45 -33.29
C GLY A 39 37.08 -5.11 -32.96
N SER A 40 36.34 -6.16 -32.58
CA SER A 40 35.07 -5.99 -31.94
C SER A 40 35.32 -4.86 -30.96
N PRO A 41 34.54 -3.78 -30.95
CA PRO A 41 34.46 -3.03 -29.72
C PRO A 41 33.96 -4.08 -28.74
N THR A 42 34.89 -4.78 -28.07
CA THR A 42 34.69 -5.14 -26.69
C THR A 42 34.49 -3.76 -26.10
N SER A 43 33.23 -3.33 -26.13
CA SER A 43 32.79 -2.23 -25.34
C SER A 43 33.22 -2.69 -23.96
N SER A 44 34.38 -2.21 -23.51
CA SER A 44 34.78 -2.27 -22.13
C SER A 44 33.86 -1.30 -21.40
N LEU A 45 32.55 -1.52 -21.53
CA LEU A 45 31.60 -1.29 -20.46
C LEU A 45 32.30 -1.96 -19.29
N GLY A 46 32.93 -1.14 -18.44
CA GLY A 46 33.70 -1.62 -17.31
C GLY A 46 32.89 -2.73 -16.68
N GLY A 47 33.44 -3.95 -16.70
CA GLY A 47 32.70 -5.13 -16.27
C GLY A 47 32.14 -4.87 -14.88
N VAL A 48 31.01 -5.50 -14.55
CA VAL A 48 30.46 -5.40 -13.20
C VAL A 48 31.56 -5.78 -12.20
N PRO A 49 31.95 -4.90 -11.26
CA PRO A 49 33.06 -5.16 -10.37
C PRO A 49 32.74 -6.29 -9.39
N SER A 50 33.76 -7.03 -8.96
CA SER A 50 33.64 -8.00 -7.86
C SER A 50 33.07 -7.30 -6.61
N GLY A 51 32.18 -7.99 -5.91
CA GLY A 51 31.43 -7.46 -4.76
C GLY A 51 30.15 -6.68 -5.10
N ALA A 52 29.86 -6.42 -6.38
CA ALA A 52 28.60 -5.79 -6.77
C ALA A 52 27.41 -6.73 -6.48
N VAL A 53 26.38 -6.23 -5.82
CA VAL A 53 25.15 -6.99 -5.54
C VAL A 53 24.04 -6.59 -6.51
N MET A 54 23.42 -7.59 -7.15
CA MET A 54 22.28 -7.41 -8.06
C MET A 54 21.17 -8.41 -7.75
N PHE A 55 19.95 -8.07 -8.16
CA PHE A 55 18.77 -8.93 -8.02
C PHE A 55 18.44 -9.61 -9.34
N PHE A 56 18.19 -10.91 -9.30
CA PHE A 56 17.90 -11.74 -10.46
C PHE A 56 16.54 -12.41 -10.29
N ASN A 57 15.76 -12.46 -11.38
CA ASN A 57 14.56 -13.30 -11.50
C ASN A 57 14.96 -14.72 -11.95
N LEU A 58 15.89 -15.34 -11.22
CA LEU A 58 16.42 -16.67 -11.49
C LEU A 58 16.43 -17.50 -10.21
N ALA A 59 16.27 -18.82 -10.35
CA ALA A 59 16.33 -19.75 -9.21
C ALA A 59 17.74 -19.84 -8.60
N ASN A 60 18.79 -19.62 -9.40
CA ASN A 60 20.18 -19.65 -9.00
C ASN A 60 20.92 -18.42 -9.52
N CYS A 61 22.04 -18.07 -8.89
CA CYS A 61 22.91 -17.01 -9.38
C CYS A 61 23.58 -17.41 -10.70
N PRO A 62 23.75 -16.48 -11.66
CA PRO A 62 24.47 -16.76 -12.89
C PRO A 62 25.93 -17.17 -12.64
N SER A 63 26.59 -17.74 -13.66
CA SER A 63 28.02 -18.06 -13.58
C SER A 63 28.87 -16.82 -13.24
N GLY A 64 29.81 -16.98 -12.30
CA GLY A 64 30.62 -15.89 -11.78
C GLY A 64 29.89 -14.97 -10.80
N TRP A 65 28.79 -15.45 -10.20
CA TRP A 65 28.06 -14.79 -9.14
C TRP A 65 27.73 -15.79 -8.03
N THR A 66 27.86 -15.34 -6.79
CA THR A 66 27.52 -16.09 -5.58
C THR A 66 26.28 -15.49 -4.93
N GLU A 67 25.41 -16.31 -4.33
CA GLU A 67 24.24 -15.79 -3.64
C GLU A 67 24.64 -14.88 -2.46
N TYR A 68 24.03 -13.69 -2.42
CA TYR A 68 24.19 -12.75 -1.31
C TYR A 68 23.13 -13.02 -0.25
N THR A 69 23.39 -14.02 0.60
CA THR A 69 22.42 -14.54 1.59
C THR A 69 22.03 -13.52 2.65
N ALA A 70 22.86 -12.52 2.92
CA ALA A 70 22.56 -11.44 3.87
C ALA A 70 21.34 -10.59 3.48
N ALA A 71 20.95 -10.56 2.19
CA ALA A 71 19.77 -9.83 1.73
C ALA A 71 18.46 -10.63 1.81
N ARG A 72 18.50 -11.94 2.14
CA ARG A 72 17.27 -12.78 2.19
C ARG A 72 16.26 -12.22 3.17
N GLY A 73 15.03 -11.99 2.69
CA GLY A 73 13.92 -11.52 3.52
C GLY A 73 14.12 -10.11 4.09
N ARG A 74 15.05 -9.32 3.54
CA ARG A 74 15.42 -8.00 4.09
C ARG A 74 15.30 -6.91 3.03
N THR A 75 15.04 -5.70 3.50
CA THR A 75 15.18 -4.49 2.67
C THR A 75 16.62 -4.05 2.69
N VAL A 76 17.19 -3.81 1.51
CA VAL A 76 18.54 -3.25 1.38
C VAL A 76 18.46 -1.75 1.57
N VAL A 77 19.36 -1.21 2.40
CA VAL A 77 19.53 0.22 2.64
C VAL A 77 20.98 0.60 2.39
N GLY A 78 21.23 1.86 2.05
CA GLY A 78 22.59 2.37 1.97
C GLY A 78 23.25 2.41 3.34
N THR A 79 24.52 2.01 3.44
CA THR A 79 25.29 2.14 4.68
C THR A 79 25.48 3.62 5.01
N PRO A 80 25.07 4.10 6.20
CA PRO A 80 25.32 5.48 6.60
C PRO A 80 26.81 5.70 6.89
N SER A 81 27.25 6.96 6.96
CA SER A 81 28.62 7.29 7.38
C SER A 81 28.92 6.70 8.76
N GLY A 82 30.06 5.99 8.87
CA GLY A 82 30.45 5.26 10.10
C GLY A 82 29.64 3.99 10.39
N GLY A 83 28.72 3.61 9.49
CA GLY A 83 27.92 2.38 9.63
C GLY A 83 28.71 1.11 9.30
N THR A 84 28.14 -0.02 9.71
CA THR A 84 28.69 -1.34 9.40
C THR A 84 28.09 -1.85 8.09
N ASN A 85 28.91 -2.03 7.05
CA ASN A 85 28.50 -2.76 5.85
C ASN A 85 27.99 -4.15 6.23
N THR A 86 26.99 -4.69 5.52
CA THR A 86 26.31 -5.96 5.85
C THR A 86 25.63 -6.00 7.23
N GLY A 87 25.56 -4.89 7.97
CA GLY A 87 24.82 -4.79 9.21
C GLY A 87 23.33 -5.08 8.99
N THR A 88 22.72 -5.80 9.94
CA THR A 88 21.29 -6.14 9.87
C THR A 88 20.57 -5.68 11.12
N THR A 89 19.29 -5.32 10.96
CA THR A 89 18.37 -5.01 12.06
C THR A 89 17.05 -5.76 11.82
N GLY A 90 16.38 -6.14 12.91
CA GLY A 90 15.15 -6.93 12.87
C GLY A 90 15.28 -8.35 12.32
N THR A 91 14.16 -9.05 12.28
CA THR A 91 14.05 -10.43 11.78
C THR A 91 13.82 -10.42 10.26
N ALA A 92 14.51 -11.30 9.53
CA ALA A 92 14.27 -11.47 8.10
C ALA A 92 12.88 -12.08 7.86
N LEU A 93 12.20 -11.61 6.83
CA LEU A 93 10.96 -12.23 6.35
C LEU A 93 11.24 -13.64 5.83
N THR A 94 10.34 -14.59 6.13
CA THR A 94 10.33 -15.89 5.46
C THR A 94 9.78 -15.75 4.04
N ASP A 95 9.78 -16.86 3.29
CA ASP A 95 9.22 -16.90 1.95
C ASP A 95 7.77 -16.39 1.92
N LEU A 96 7.48 -15.43 1.04
CA LEU A 96 6.19 -14.76 0.87
C LEU A 96 5.50 -14.24 2.15
N ALA A 97 6.24 -14.01 3.24
CA ALA A 97 5.65 -13.52 4.50
C ALA A 97 5.14 -12.08 4.41
N ASN A 98 4.03 -11.77 5.08
CA ASN A 98 3.55 -10.39 5.14
C ASN A 98 4.60 -9.48 5.78
N ARG A 99 4.81 -8.32 5.15
CA ARG A 99 5.54 -7.24 5.79
C ARG A 99 4.54 -6.37 6.54
N THR A 100 4.46 -6.58 7.85
CA THR A 100 3.61 -5.79 8.74
C THR A 100 4.34 -4.54 9.22
N ILE A 101 3.65 -3.41 9.23
CA ILE A 101 4.10 -2.22 9.95
C ILE A 101 3.59 -2.35 11.39
N THR A 102 4.47 -2.74 12.32
CA THR A 102 4.15 -2.87 13.75
C THR A 102 4.42 -1.60 14.54
N ASP A 103 5.17 -0.67 13.95
CA ASP A 103 5.52 0.61 14.56
C ASP A 103 4.64 1.73 13.98
N VAL A 104 3.32 1.59 14.10
CA VAL A 104 2.39 2.69 13.83
C VAL A 104 2.15 3.42 15.15
N PRO A 105 2.66 4.67 15.33
CA PRO A 105 2.38 5.42 16.54
C PRO A 105 0.87 5.57 16.75
N ALA A 106 0.42 5.35 17.98
CA ALA A 106 -0.94 5.66 18.36
C ALA A 106 -1.21 7.15 18.08
N HIS A 107 -2.30 7.43 17.37
CA HIS A 107 -2.73 8.79 17.08
C HIS A 107 -4.23 8.94 17.30
N SER A 108 -4.65 10.19 17.51
CA SER A 108 -6.04 10.58 17.71
C SER A 108 -6.39 11.71 16.76
N HIS A 109 -7.66 11.75 16.35
CA HIS A 109 -8.23 12.92 15.69
C HIS A 109 -9.02 13.74 16.71
N SER A 110 -8.81 15.05 16.67
CA SER A 110 -9.68 16.00 17.35
C SER A 110 -10.79 16.39 16.38
N VAL A 111 -12.05 16.23 16.81
CA VAL A 111 -13.21 16.73 16.08
C VAL A 111 -13.76 17.92 16.85
N ASN A 112 -13.78 19.09 16.20
CA ASN A 112 -14.38 20.30 16.73
C ASN A 112 -15.51 20.73 15.80
N PRO A 113 -16.76 20.28 16.01
CA PRO A 113 -17.88 20.71 15.20
C PRO A 113 -18.10 22.22 15.43
N PRO A 114 -18.29 23.02 14.36
CA PRO A 114 -18.61 24.42 14.54
C PRO A 114 -19.94 24.56 15.29
N ALA A 115 -19.99 25.53 16.20
CA ALA A 115 -21.23 25.89 16.89
C ALA A 115 -22.32 26.16 15.84
N THR A 116 -23.40 25.40 15.92
CA THR A 116 -24.52 25.51 14.97
C THR A 116 -25.68 26.18 15.69
N ALA A 117 -26.14 27.30 15.14
CA ALA A 117 -27.39 27.93 15.54
C ALA A 117 -28.50 27.45 14.61
N THR A 118 -29.62 26.99 15.17
CA THR A 118 -30.85 26.79 14.41
C THR A 118 -31.77 27.97 14.69
N ASP A 119 -31.93 28.86 13.72
CA ASP A 119 -32.77 30.06 13.79
C ASP A 119 -34.08 29.91 13.01
N SER A 120 -34.40 28.69 12.56
CA SER A 120 -35.65 28.42 11.87
C SER A 120 -36.82 28.60 12.82
N GLN A 121 -37.54 29.72 12.65
CA GLN A 121 -38.76 30.01 13.36
C GLN A 121 -39.79 28.92 13.01
N GLY A 122 -40.16 28.12 14.00
CA GLY A 122 -41.31 27.23 13.89
C GLY A 122 -42.58 28.05 13.73
N ALA A 123 -43.00 28.29 12.49
CA ALA A 123 -44.27 28.93 12.19
C ALA A 123 -45.40 28.01 12.66
N HIS A 124 -46.12 28.45 13.70
CA HIS A 124 -47.32 27.78 14.15
C HIS A 124 -48.43 28.82 14.35
N THR A 125 -49.67 28.40 14.09
CA THR A 125 -50.86 29.27 14.14
C THR A 125 -51.74 28.86 15.32
N HIS A 126 -52.31 29.85 16.01
CA HIS A 126 -53.33 29.62 17.03
C HIS A 126 -54.67 30.15 16.49
N SER A 127 -55.76 29.39 16.66
CA SER A 127 -57.12 29.85 16.37
C SER A 127 -57.88 30.05 17.69
N GLY A 128 -57.88 31.27 18.22
CA GLY A 128 -58.78 31.66 19.31
C GLY A 128 -60.11 32.13 18.73
N GLY A 129 -61.22 31.46 19.07
CA GLY A 129 -62.55 32.03 18.86
C GLY A 129 -62.73 33.24 19.78
N ALA A 130 -63.07 34.40 19.24
CA ALA A 130 -63.30 35.61 20.03
C ALA A 130 -64.47 35.41 21.01
N ALA A 131 -64.17 35.11 22.27
CA ALA A 131 -65.12 35.11 23.35
C ALA A 131 -65.05 36.48 24.05
N GLY A 132 -65.86 37.44 23.60
CA GLY A 132 -66.05 38.70 24.30
C GLY A 132 -66.40 39.86 23.37
N GLY A 133 -67.67 40.27 23.41
CA GLY A 133 -68.28 41.19 22.46
C GLY A 133 -67.70 42.60 22.45
N MET A 134 -67.47 43.12 21.24
CA MET A 134 -67.67 44.53 20.96
C MET A 134 -69.12 44.70 20.49
N ASP A 135 -69.88 45.46 21.25
CA ASP A 135 -71.19 45.96 20.84
C ASP A 135 -71.00 46.94 19.67
N THR A 136 -71.07 46.44 18.44
CA THR A 136 -71.15 47.29 17.24
C THR A 136 -72.62 47.57 16.95
N SER A 137 -73.15 48.56 17.64
CA SER A 137 -74.39 49.24 17.25
C SER A 137 -74.13 50.06 15.98
N GLY A 138 -74.12 49.40 14.82
CA GLY A 138 -73.99 50.04 13.51
C GLY A 138 -74.12 49.02 12.36
N SER A 139 -75.24 49.03 11.66
CA SER A 139 -75.53 48.14 10.53
C SER A 139 -74.62 48.43 9.32
N GLY A 140 -73.48 47.74 9.28
CA GLY A 140 -72.61 47.63 8.11
C GLY A 140 -71.83 46.32 8.22
N SER A 141 -71.82 45.52 7.15
CA SER A 141 -71.25 44.17 7.08
C SER A 141 -70.01 43.98 7.96
N ALA A 142 -70.15 43.18 9.02
CA ALA A 142 -69.09 42.93 9.97
C ALA A 142 -67.91 42.24 9.26
N PRO A 143 -66.72 42.85 9.22
CA PRO A 143 -65.54 42.17 8.69
C PRO A 143 -65.18 41.04 9.65
N THR A 144 -64.95 39.83 9.12
CA THR A 144 -64.32 38.74 9.87
C THR A 144 -62.93 39.22 10.28
N VAL A 145 -62.79 39.69 11.52
CA VAL A 145 -61.50 40.12 12.07
C VAL A 145 -60.71 38.86 12.37
N VAL A 146 -59.89 38.42 11.41
CA VAL A 146 -58.88 37.39 11.64
C VAL A 146 -57.76 38.04 12.45
N THR A 147 -57.77 37.85 13.77
CA THR A 147 -56.66 38.24 14.62
C THR A 147 -55.53 37.23 14.46
N THR A 148 -54.56 37.54 13.59
CA THR A 148 -53.29 36.82 13.57
C THR A 148 -52.40 37.37 14.68
N THR A 149 -52.19 36.62 15.76
CA THR A 149 -51.10 36.94 16.70
C THR A 149 -49.80 36.47 16.07
N GLY A 150 -49.18 37.30 15.23
CA GLY A 150 -47.93 37.00 14.54
C GLY A 150 -46.70 36.98 15.44
N SER A 151 -46.82 36.58 16.71
CA SER A 151 -45.68 36.47 17.61
C SER A 151 -45.10 35.06 17.50
N ALA A 152 -44.23 34.88 16.50
CA ALA A 152 -43.20 33.86 16.65
C ALA A 152 -42.33 34.30 17.83
N GLY A 153 -42.45 33.62 18.97
CA GLY A 153 -41.58 33.84 20.11
C GLY A 153 -40.15 33.53 19.71
N ALA A 154 -39.41 34.57 19.31
CA ALA A 154 -38.02 34.44 18.90
C ALA A 154 -37.21 33.95 20.10
N HIS A 155 -36.72 32.71 20.00
CA HIS A 155 -35.70 32.21 20.90
C HIS A 155 -34.66 31.47 20.09
N THR A 156 -33.46 31.45 20.64
CA THR A 156 -32.31 30.81 20.03
C THR A 156 -31.90 29.64 20.90
N HIS A 157 -31.51 28.55 20.23
CA HIS A 157 -30.76 27.48 20.87
C HIS A 157 -29.32 27.59 20.40
N THR A 158 -28.42 27.64 21.37
CA THR A 158 -27.00 27.44 21.14
C THR A 158 -26.67 26.05 21.64
N VAL A 159 -26.24 25.17 20.73
CA VAL A 159 -25.62 23.89 21.11
C VAL A 159 -24.14 24.06 20.88
N ASP A 160 -23.39 24.14 21.98
CA ASP A 160 -21.94 24.09 21.98
C ASP A 160 -21.51 22.67 22.39
N ILE A 161 -21.06 21.89 21.42
CA ILE A 161 -20.54 20.55 21.67
C ILE A 161 -19.04 20.71 21.87
N ALA A 162 -18.60 20.57 23.13
CA ALA A 162 -17.19 20.63 23.47
C ALA A 162 -16.38 19.70 22.56
N ALA A 163 -15.20 20.15 22.15
CA ALA A 163 -14.29 19.33 21.37
C ALA A 163 -14.04 17.99 22.07
N PHE A 164 -14.19 16.90 21.31
CA PHE A 164 -13.94 15.56 21.81
C PHE A 164 -12.94 14.86 20.89
N ASN A 165 -12.12 14.01 21.49
CA ASN A 165 -11.26 13.10 20.74
C ASN A 165 -12.06 11.84 20.42
N SER A 166 -11.83 11.25 19.25
CA SER A 166 -12.42 9.94 18.92
C SER A 166 -12.10 8.93 20.03
N ALA A 167 -13.13 8.30 20.59
CA ALA A 167 -12.97 7.34 21.70
C ALA A 167 -12.16 6.09 21.31
N SER A 168 -12.04 5.81 20.01
CA SER A 168 -11.14 4.79 19.47
C SER A 168 -9.84 5.45 19.03
N THR A 169 -8.75 5.18 19.74
CA THR A 169 -7.44 5.22 19.11
C THR A 169 -7.43 4.17 18.00
N GLY A 170 -6.83 4.49 16.86
CA GLY A 170 -6.61 3.48 15.82
C GLY A 170 -5.83 2.30 16.40
N VAL A 171 -6.08 1.09 15.89
CA VAL A 171 -5.28 -0.10 16.28
C VAL A 171 -3.79 0.18 16.05
N ALA A 172 -2.94 -0.21 17.01
CA ALA A 172 -1.49 0.00 16.93
C ALA A 172 -0.82 -0.78 15.77
N SER A 173 -1.57 -1.70 15.16
CA SER A 173 -1.17 -2.40 13.95
C SER A 173 -2.33 -2.35 12.96
N VAL A 174 -2.13 -1.62 11.86
CA VAL A 174 -2.92 -1.85 10.65
C VAL A 174 -2.14 -2.88 9.83
N ASP A 175 -2.80 -3.92 9.34
CA ASP A 175 -2.19 -4.82 8.35
C ASP A 175 -2.05 -4.05 7.02
N VAL A 176 -1.07 -3.15 6.98
CA VAL A 176 -0.61 -2.53 5.75
C VAL A 176 0.42 -3.49 5.18
N THR A 177 -0.08 -4.57 4.57
CA THR A 177 0.77 -5.46 3.79
C THR A 177 1.42 -4.65 2.67
N MET A 178 2.69 -4.28 2.83
CA MET A 178 3.41 -3.59 1.77
C MET A 178 3.68 -4.61 0.66
N PRO A 179 3.18 -4.42 -0.57
CA PRO A 179 3.44 -5.34 -1.66
C PRO A 179 4.94 -5.33 -1.99
N TYR A 180 5.51 -6.50 -2.22
CA TYR A 180 6.91 -6.66 -2.62
C TYR A 180 7.07 -7.83 -3.60
N ILE A 181 8.17 -7.81 -4.33
CA ILE A 181 8.63 -8.92 -5.17
C ILE A 181 9.87 -9.56 -4.54
N GLN A 182 9.93 -10.89 -4.55
CA GLN A 182 11.12 -11.62 -4.12
C GLN A 182 11.99 -11.93 -5.33
N LEU A 183 13.19 -11.37 -5.33
CA LEU A 183 14.22 -11.66 -6.31
C LEU A 183 15.46 -12.19 -5.61
N ARG A 184 16.25 -13.00 -6.31
CA ARG A 184 17.47 -13.58 -5.76
C ARG A 184 18.60 -12.57 -5.80
N ALA A 185 19.12 -12.19 -4.63
CA ALA A 185 20.30 -11.33 -4.54
C ALA A 185 21.56 -12.15 -4.78
N CYS A 186 22.43 -11.68 -5.68
CA CYS A 186 23.72 -12.30 -5.97
C CYS A 186 24.82 -11.24 -5.95
N SER A 187 25.98 -11.58 -5.41
CA SER A 187 27.21 -10.81 -5.47
C SER A 187 28.06 -11.30 -6.64
N LYS A 188 28.67 -10.38 -7.37
CA LYS A 188 29.70 -10.71 -8.36
C LYS A 188 30.92 -11.26 -7.63
N ASP A 189 31.44 -12.39 -8.10
CA ASP A 189 32.67 -13.00 -7.59
C ASP A 189 33.90 -12.12 -7.87
#